data_AF-A0A662HHG0-F1
#
_entry.id   AF-A0A662HHG0-F1
#
_cell.length_a   1.000
_cell.length_b   1.000
_cell.length_c   1.000
_cell.angle_alpha   90.00
_cell.angle_beta   90.00
_cell.angle_gamma   90.00
#
_symmetry.space_group_name_H-M   'P 1'
#
loop_
_entity.id
_entity.type
_entity.pdbx_description
1 polymer ?
#
loop_
_entity_poly.entity_id
_entity_poly.type
_entity_poly.pdbx_seq_one_letter_code
_entity_poly.pdbx_strand_id
1 'polypeptide(L)'
;MFKLRYYLGITDHLREKNRKVLEFLEKIKRKHGIEYEVYKLRLNEHGYVDELHEKEVYEKHFKPRARVLKQRIGDSIRHALRSVRGHYYIAGTIALTRNGQIEWYTCYESCKQFKEYDEDYTIGFLKAVLVRGEELLKELCPEVTKTPHDLLVDEFIRTNPLRGTIHREVKVGTKVFKTNMGKFGLFDWRKSIDLVVYKDKTAWIIEVKPRLNWEAFGQVIAYEHLFKKENPSFNTRKCIVCMEVDPEIIAICREFNITVYVWKDGKFYVTQQ
;
A
#
# COMPACT_ATOMS: atom_id res chain seq x y z
N MET A 1 -17.47 2.11 0.85
CA MET A 1 -17.69 3.55 0.66
C MET A 1 -16.35 4.24 0.51
N PHE A 2 -16.27 5.27 -0.32
CA PHE A 2 -15.04 6.05 -0.52
C PHE A 2 -14.84 7.06 0.61
N LYS A 3 -13.57 7.34 0.93
CA LYS A 3 -13.16 8.39 1.88
C LYS A 3 -11.97 9.16 1.33
N LEU A 4 -11.96 10.48 1.49
CA LEU A 4 -10.85 11.34 1.08
C LEU A 4 -9.81 11.44 2.21
N ARG A 5 -8.55 11.14 1.94
CA ARG A 5 -7.44 11.34 2.89
C ARG A 5 -6.57 12.47 2.39
N TYR A 6 -6.43 13.52 3.19
CA TYR A 6 -5.55 14.64 2.91
C TYR A 6 -4.25 14.54 3.70
N TYR A 7 -3.11 14.55 2.99
CA TYR A 7 -1.78 14.55 3.59
C TYR A 7 -1.32 15.97 3.88
N LEU A 8 -1.57 16.42 5.11
CA LEU A 8 -1.31 17.80 5.53
C LEU A 8 0.17 17.99 5.90
N GLY A 9 0.87 18.80 5.10
CA GLY A 9 2.16 19.40 5.48
C GLY A 9 1.94 20.81 6.01
N ILE A 10 2.32 21.08 7.25
CA ILE A 10 2.12 22.39 7.89
C ILE A 10 3.38 23.23 7.70
N THR A 11 3.52 23.81 6.51
CA THR A 11 4.56 24.80 6.20
C THR A 11 3.89 26.14 5.87
N ASP A 12 4.60 27.25 6.08
CA ASP A 12 4.01 28.58 5.87
C ASP A 12 3.54 28.81 4.43
N HIS A 13 4.29 28.30 3.45
CA HIS A 13 3.93 28.37 2.04
C HIS A 13 2.69 27.53 1.67
N LEU A 14 2.33 26.53 2.47
CA LEU A 14 1.13 25.71 2.26
C LEU A 14 -0.08 26.21 3.06
N ARG A 15 0.08 27.15 4.00
CA ARG A 15 -0.97 27.52 4.96
C ARG A 15 -2.29 27.90 4.30
N GLU A 16 -2.25 28.78 3.30
CA GLU A 16 -3.45 29.25 2.61
C GLU A 16 -4.07 28.15 1.74
N LYS A 17 -3.25 27.35 1.04
CA LYS A 17 -3.73 26.19 0.28
C LYS A 17 -4.37 25.16 1.20
N ASN A 18 -3.76 24.85 2.33
CA ASN A 18 -4.25 23.90 3.33
C ASN A 18 -5.62 24.34 3.85
N ARG A 19 -5.78 25.63 4.17
CA ARG A 19 -7.06 26.21 4.60
C ARG A 19 -8.14 25.98 3.54
N LYS A 20 -7.86 26.34 2.28
CA LYS A 20 -8.80 26.13 1.16
C LYS A 20 -9.16 24.66 0.97
N VAL A 21 -8.18 23.76 1.00
CA VAL A 21 -8.42 22.31 0.88
C VAL A 21 -9.35 21.83 1.99
N LEU A 22 -9.09 22.20 3.24
CA LEU A 22 -9.92 21.79 4.38
C LEU A 22 -11.35 22.34 4.28
N GLU A 23 -11.52 23.58 3.83
CA GLU A 23 -12.84 24.16 3.57
C GLU A 23 -13.62 23.39 2.50
N PHE A 24 -12.94 23.00 1.41
CA PHE A 24 -13.57 22.17 0.37
C PHE A 24 -13.94 20.77 0.85
N LEU A 25 -13.06 20.11 1.63
CA LEU A 25 -13.35 18.80 2.20
C LEU A 25 -14.58 18.83 3.11
N GLU A 26 -14.71 19.86 3.94
CA GLU A 26 -15.89 20.05 4.80
C GLU A 26 -17.16 20.32 3.98
N LYS A 27 -17.07 21.14 2.93
CA LYS A 27 -18.20 21.37 2.00
C LYS A 27 -18.63 20.09 1.29
N ILE A 28 -17.68 19.28 0.82
CA ILE A 28 -17.95 17.99 0.17
C ILE A 28 -18.64 17.03 1.14
N LYS A 29 -18.15 16.93 2.38
CA LYS A 29 -18.77 16.13 3.43
C LYS A 29 -20.22 16.54 3.69
N ARG A 30 -20.48 17.84 3.86
CA ARG A 30 -21.83 18.35 4.10
C ARG A 30 -22.77 18.12 2.92
N LYS A 31 -22.30 18.32 1.70
CA LYS A 31 -23.13 18.24 0.50
C LYS A 31 -23.41 16.80 0.06
N HIS A 32 -22.41 15.93 0.12
CA HIS A 32 -22.46 14.60 -0.49
C HIS A 32 -22.33 13.45 0.51
N GLY A 33 -22.11 13.73 1.79
CA GLY A 33 -21.85 12.70 2.80
C GLY A 33 -20.52 11.96 2.62
N ILE A 34 -19.61 12.48 1.78
CA ILE A 34 -18.31 11.88 1.53
C ILE A 34 -17.38 12.24 2.68
N GLU A 35 -17.05 11.24 3.50
CA GLU A 35 -16.15 11.41 4.63
C GLU A 35 -14.72 11.74 4.21
N TYR A 36 -14.00 12.44 5.10
CA TYR A 36 -12.58 12.71 4.92
C TYR A 36 -11.77 12.51 6.19
N GLU A 37 -10.45 12.39 6.04
CA GLU A 37 -9.50 12.42 7.14
C GLU A 37 -8.27 13.24 6.79
N VAL A 38 -7.63 13.77 7.83
CA VAL A 38 -6.40 14.54 7.72
C VAL A 38 -5.27 13.72 8.33
N TYR A 39 -4.32 13.33 7.50
CA TYR A 39 -3.09 12.68 7.93
C TYR A 39 -1.99 13.73 8.05
N LYS A 40 -1.63 14.10 9.29
CA LYS A 40 -0.62 15.13 9.55
C LYS A 40 0.78 14.55 9.34
N LEU A 41 1.58 15.22 8.50
CA LEU A 41 2.99 14.87 8.32
C LEU A 41 3.83 15.52 9.44
N ARG A 42 4.79 14.76 9.99
CA ARG A 42 5.80 15.28 10.92
C ARG A 42 6.59 16.42 10.26
N LEU A 43 6.97 17.39 11.07
CA LEU A 43 7.91 18.44 10.69
C LEU A 43 9.29 18.10 11.23
N ASN A 44 10.33 18.57 10.56
CA ASN A 44 11.69 18.57 11.07
C ASN A 44 11.93 19.78 11.99
N GLU A 45 13.12 19.84 12.58
CA GLU A 45 13.56 20.93 13.48
C GLU A 45 13.53 22.32 12.84
N HIS A 46 13.49 22.40 11.51
CA HIS A 46 13.44 23.63 10.73
C HIS A 46 12.03 24.00 10.27
N GLY A 47 10.98 23.28 10.71
CA GLY A 47 9.59 23.55 10.36
C GLY A 47 9.19 23.13 8.94
N TYR A 48 10.02 22.37 8.23
CA TYR A 48 9.66 21.74 6.96
C TYR A 48 9.12 20.34 7.20
N VAL A 49 8.42 19.78 6.20
CA VAL A 49 7.97 18.40 6.27
C VAL A 49 9.18 17.45 6.37
N ASP A 50 9.12 16.51 7.32
CA ASP A 50 10.14 15.49 7.53
C ASP A 50 10.16 14.49 6.36
N GLU A 51 11.21 14.54 5.55
CA GLU A 51 11.40 13.66 4.39
C GLU A 51 11.42 12.17 4.78
N LEU A 52 11.94 11.82 5.97
CA LEU A 52 11.90 10.43 6.45
C LEU A 52 10.46 9.99 6.70
N HIS A 53 9.63 10.87 7.25
CA HIS A 53 8.22 10.57 7.43
C HIS A 53 7.47 10.47 6.10
N GLU A 54 7.77 11.33 5.11
CA GLU A 54 7.18 11.19 3.77
C GLU A 54 7.56 9.86 3.12
N LYS A 55 8.82 9.43 3.28
CA LYS A 55 9.26 8.10 2.85
C LYS A 55 8.48 6.99 3.55
N GLU A 56 8.31 7.06 4.87
CA GLU A 56 7.51 6.08 5.61
C GLU A 56 6.07 6.01 5.08
N VAL A 57 5.44 7.16 4.82
CA VAL A 57 4.08 7.24 4.29
C VAL A 57 4.01 6.68 2.87
N TYR A 58 4.96 7.02 2.01
CA TYR A 58 5.07 6.45 0.66
C TYR A 58 5.13 4.91 0.71
N GLU A 59 6.03 4.37 1.53
CA GLU A 59 6.28 2.94 1.66
C GLU A 59 5.09 2.19 2.29
N LYS A 60 4.40 2.80 3.25
CA LYS A 60 3.28 2.17 3.97
C LYS A 60 1.94 2.32 3.23
N HIS A 61 1.66 3.48 2.63
CA HIS A 61 0.32 3.78 2.12
C HIS A 61 0.19 3.63 0.61
N PHE A 62 1.20 4.03 -0.16
CA PHE A 62 1.14 4.08 -1.62
C PHE A 62 1.77 2.86 -2.28
N LYS A 63 2.97 2.49 -1.84
CA LYS A 63 3.75 1.39 -2.42
C LYS A 63 3.00 0.05 -2.46
N PRO A 64 2.26 -0.37 -1.43
CA PRO A 64 1.56 -1.65 -1.46
C PRO A 64 0.42 -1.70 -2.50
N ARG A 65 0.03 -0.55 -3.05
CA ARG A 65 -0.99 -0.41 -4.10
C ARG A 65 -0.41 0.06 -5.43
N ALA A 66 0.92 0.09 -5.58
CA ALA A 66 1.61 0.67 -6.74
C ALA A 66 1.08 0.16 -8.09
N ARG A 67 0.77 -1.13 -8.18
CA ARG A 67 0.26 -1.74 -9.41
C ARG A 67 -1.15 -1.24 -9.77
N VAL A 68 -2.06 -1.25 -8.81
CA VAL A 68 -3.44 -0.75 -8.98
C VAL A 68 -3.42 0.73 -9.32
N LEU A 69 -2.60 1.50 -8.61
CA LEU A 69 -2.45 2.94 -8.83
C LEU A 69 -1.90 3.24 -10.23
N LYS A 70 -0.91 2.48 -10.70
CA LYS A 70 -0.39 2.61 -12.06
C LYS A 70 -1.45 2.36 -13.13
N GLN A 71 -2.31 1.35 -12.93
CA GLN A 71 -3.37 1.04 -13.88
C GLN A 71 -4.44 2.15 -13.95
N ARG A 72 -4.76 2.79 -12.82
CA ARG A 72 -5.78 3.85 -12.77
C ARG A 72 -5.27 5.23 -13.18
N ILE A 73 -4.03 5.55 -12.83
CA ILE A 73 -3.45 6.88 -13.05
C ILE A 73 -2.67 6.93 -14.38
N GLY A 74 -2.23 5.79 -14.90
CA GLY A 74 -1.38 5.72 -16.09
C GLY A 74 0.10 6.00 -15.82
N ASP A 75 0.45 6.35 -14.57
CA ASP A 75 1.81 6.68 -14.17
C ASP A 75 2.25 5.89 -12.92
N SER A 76 3.55 5.66 -12.78
CA SER A 76 4.11 4.99 -11.61
C SER A 76 4.12 5.92 -10.40
N ILE A 77 3.84 5.37 -9.21
CA ILE A 77 3.96 6.13 -7.96
C ILE A 77 5.37 6.69 -7.75
N ARG A 78 6.40 6.03 -8.30
CA ARG A 78 7.79 6.52 -8.24
C ARG A 78 7.93 7.83 -8.99
N HIS A 79 7.39 7.92 -10.20
CA HIS A 79 7.49 9.14 -11.01
C HIS A 79 6.61 10.26 -10.44
N ALA A 80 5.40 9.92 -9.98
CA ALA A 80 4.44 10.90 -9.48
C ALA A 80 4.75 11.45 -8.09
N LEU A 81 5.33 10.64 -7.18
CA LEU A 81 5.52 10.99 -5.77
C LEU A 81 6.99 10.99 -5.32
N ARG A 82 7.94 10.80 -6.25
CA ARG A 82 9.37 10.81 -5.92
C ARG A 82 10.21 11.44 -7.02
N SER A 83 11.08 12.37 -6.66
CA SER A 83 12.04 12.95 -7.61
C SER A 83 13.07 11.94 -8.09
N VAL A 84 13.72 12.27 -9.21
CA VAL A 84 14.93 11.59 -9.69
C VAL A 84 16.02 11.56 -8.60
N ARG A 85 16.13 12.64 -7.80
CA ARG A 85 17.10 12.77 -6.70
C ARG A 85 16.72 12.00 -5.44
N GLY A 86 15.52 11.42 -5.38
CA GLY A 86 15.09 10.55 -4.28
C GLY A 86 14.18 11.20 -3.24
N HIS A 87 13.92 12.51 -3.34
CA HIS A 87 12.95 13.21 -2.48
C HIS A 87 11.53 12.72 -2.71
N TYR A 88 10.78 12.56 -1.63
CA TYR A 88 9.39 12.14 -1.63
C TYR A 88 8.47 13.38 -1.60
N TYR A 89 7.33 13.33 -2.28
CA TYR A 89 6.37 14.43 -2.35
C TYR A 89 4.97 13.92 -2.00
N ILE A 90 4.67 13.84 -0.70
CA ILE A 90 3.39 13.37 -0.18
C ILE A 90 2.55 14.55 0.30
N ALA A 91 3.18 15.56 0.91
CA ALA A 91 2.52 16.77 1.39
C ALA A 91 1.65 17.43 0.31
N GLY A 92 0.42 17.79 0.68
CA GLY A 92 -0.55 18.41 -0.22
C GLY A 92 -1.36 17.41 -1.07
N THR A 93 -1.01 16.13 -1.07
CA THR A 93 -1.73 15.09 -1.82
C THR A 93 -3.07 14.77 -1.17
N ILE A 94 -4.11 14.59 -2.00
CA ILE A 94 -5.38 14.00 -1.60
C ILE A 94 -5.47 12.60 -2.22
N ALA A 95 -5.68 11.60 -1.37
CA ALA A 95 -5.87 10.22 -1.76
C ALA A 95 -7.34 9.82 -1.59
N LEU A 96 -7.86 9.08 -2.56
CA LEU A 96 -9.12 8.37 -2.45
C LEU A 96 -8.85 7.02 -1.80
N THR A 97 -9.54 6.72 -0.71
CA THR A 97 -9.38 5.48 0.03
C THR A 97 -10.66 4.66 0.05
N ARG A 98 -10.51 3.33 0.01
CA ARG A 98 -11.59 2.36 0.17
C ARG A 98 -11.07 1.22 1.04
N ASN A 99 -11.80 0.91 2.11
CA ASN A 99 -11.40 -0.11 3.10
C ASN A 99 -9.97 0.11 3.66
N GLY A 100 -9.61 1.37 3.91
CA GLY A 100 -8.29 1.77 4.44
C GLY A 100 -7.14 1.74 3.43
N GLN A 101 -7.36 1.28 2.21
CA GLN A 101 -6.34 1.23 1.15
C GLN A 101 -6.50 2.41 0.18
N ILE A 102 -5.38 2.89 -0.37
CA ILE A 102 -5.40 3.92 -1.42
C ILE A 102 -5.83 3.28 -2.74
N GLU A 103 -6.80 3.91 -3.38
CA GLU A 103 -7.37 3.50 -4.66
C GLU A 103 -7.02 4.49 -5.79
N TRP A 104 -6.80 5.76 -5.47
CA TRP A 104 -6.41 6.82 -6.40
C TRP A 104 -5.80 7.99 -5.62
N TYR A 105 -5.03 8.88 -6.25
CA TYR A 105 -4.53 10.10 -5.61
C TYR A 105 -4.32 11.24 -6.61
N THR A 106 -4.30 12.48 -6.08
CA THR A 106 -4.01 13.68 -6.86
C THR A 106 -2.53 13.74 -7.21
N CYS A 107 -2.22 13.78 -8.51
CA CYS A 107 -0.92 14.17 -9.04
C CYS A 107 -1.13 14.90 -10.36
N TYR A 108 -0.05 15.37 -10.99
CA TYR A 108 -0.17 16.04 -12.29
C TYR A 108 -0.97 15.21 -13.30
N GLU A 109 -0.59 13.94 -13.49
CA GLU A 109 -1.22 13.06 -14.49
C GLU A 109 -2.71 12.83 -14.20
N SER A 110 -3.05 12.46 -12.95
CA SER A 110 -4.41 12.11 -12.58
C SER A 110 -5.38 13.30 -12.59
N CYS A 111 -4.84 14.52 -12.38
CA CYS A 111 -5.62 15.74 -12.33
C CYS A 111 -5.61 16.56 -13.63
N LYS A 112 -4.95 16.11 -14.72
CA LYS A 112 -5.00 16.82 -16.02
C LYS A 112 -6.43 17.13 -16.48
N GLN A 113 -7.35 16.20 -16.22
CA GLN A 113 -8.77 16.31 -16.54
C GLN A 113 -9.52 17.38 -15.71
N PHE A 114 -8.96 17.86 -14.60
CA PHE A 114 -9.63 18.85 -13.72
C PHE A 114 -9.11 20.28 -13.90
N LYS A 115 -8.24 20.52 -14.89
CA LYS A 115 -7.71 21.86 -15.20
C LYS A 115 -8.79 22.90 -15.48
N GLU A 116 -9.94 22.47 -16.00
CA GLU A 116 -11.08 23.35 -16.28
C GLU A 116 -11.71 23.94 -15.00
N TYR A 117 -11.54 23.27 -13.85
CA TYR A 117 -12.11 23.71 -12.58
C TYR A 117 -11.20 24.69 -11.82
N ASP A 118 -9.87 24.53 -11.95
CA ASP A 118 -8.86 25.37 -11.30
C ASP A 118 -7.46 25.12 -11.89
N GLU A 119 -6.59 26.13 -11.86
CA GLU A 119 -5.17 25.99 -12.21
C GLU A 119 -4.43 25.10 -11.21
N ASP A 120 -4.80 25.14 -9.92
CA ASP A 120 -4.29 24.20 -8.93
C ASP A 120 -5.04 22.87 -9.04
N TYR A 121 -4.35 21.86 -9.56
CA TYR A 121 -4.84 20.50 -9.74
C TYR A 121 -5.57 19.89 -8.54
N THR A 122 -5.13 20.19 -7.31
CA THR A 122 -5.75 19.66 -6.10
C THR A 122 -7.10 20.36 -5.84
N ILE A 123 -7.13 21.67 -6.02
CA ILE A 123 -8.36 22.48 -5.89
C ILE A 123 -9.34 22.15 -7.02
N GLY A 124 -8.84 21.99 -8.26
CA GLY A 124 -9.65 21.58 -9.40
C GLY A 124 -10.34 20.24 -9.17
N PHE A 125 -9.60 19.24 -8.67
CA PHE A 125 -10.17 17.96 -8.25
C PHE A 125 -11.27 18.13 -7.18
N LEU A 126 -11.01 18.89 -6.11
CA LEU A 126 -12.00 19.10 -5.05
C LEU A 126 -13.26 19.81 -5.55
N LYS A 127 -13.12 20.80 -6.44
CA LYS A 127 -14.25 21.45 -7.09
C LYS A 127 -15.05 20.46 -7.94
N ALA A 128 -14.39 19.61 -8.72
CA ALA A 128 -15.04 18.57 -9.50
C ALA A 128 -15.83 17.60 -8.60
N VAL A 129 -15.25 17.16 -7.47
CA VAL A 129 -15.94 16.32 -6.48
C VAL A 129 -17.11 17.07 -5.84
N LEU A 130 -16.97 18.36 -5.54
CA LEU A 130 -18.07 19.16 -4.98
C LEU A 130 -19.25 19.30 -5.97
N VAL A 131 -18.98 19.30 -7.27
CA VAL A 131 -20.02 19.31 -8.32
C VAL A 131 -20.63 17.92 -8.49
N ARG A 132 -19.81 16.90 -8.74
CA ARG A 132 -20.23 15.57 -9.24
C ARG A 132 -20.43 14.51 -8.15
N GLY A 133 -19.93 14.74 -6.94
CA GLY A 133 -20.11 13.85 -5.80
C GLY A 133 -19.49 12.46 -5.99
N GLU A 134 -20.19 11.42 -5.55
CA GLU A 134 -19.70 10.04 -5.51
C GLU A 134 -19.52 9.43 -6.91
N GLU A 135 -20.27 9.90 -7.91
CA GLU A 135 -20.17 9.39 -9.29
C GLU A 135 -18.76 9.59 -9.85
N LEU A 136 -18.17 10.77 -9.65
CA LEU A 136 -16.78 11.03 -10.04
C LEU A 136 -15.80 10.08 -9.34
N LEU A 137 -16.03 9.78 -8.06
CA LEU A 137 -15.14 8.87 -7.31
C LEU A 137 -15.20 7.44 -7.87
N LYS A 138 -16.38 6.98 -8.29
CA LYS A 138 -16.59 5.69 -8.95
C LYS A 138 -15.90 5.64 -10.32
N GLU A 139 -15.98 6.73 -11.09
CA GLU A 139 -15.29 6.85 -12.39
C GLU A 139 -13.77 6.82 -12.27
N LEU A 140 -13.21 7.48 -11.25
CA LEU A 140 -11.76 7.50 -11.00
C LEU A 140 -11.22 6.15 -10.48
N CYS A 141 -12.11 5.34 -9.90
CA CYS A 141 -11.78 4.04 -9.36
C CYS A 141 -12.64 2.95 -10.00
N PRO A 142 -12.50 2.73 -11.32
CA PRO A 142 -13.20 1.62 -11.96
C PRO A 142 -12.76 0.32 -11.30
N GLU A 143 -13.63 -0.69 -11.34
CA GLU A 143 -13.27 -2.02 -10.91
C GLU A 143 -12.14 -2.51 -11.80
N VAL A 144 -10.98 -2.68 -11.19
CA VAL A 144 -9.79 -3.15 -11.86
C VAL A 144 -9.87 -4.67 -11.87
N THR A 145 -9.60 -5.30 -13.01
CA THR A 145 -9.43 -6.76 -13.07
C THR A 145 -8.26 -7.16 -12.17
N LYS A 146 -8.56 -7.53 -10.93
CA LYS A 146 -7.56 -8.03 -9.99
C LYS A 146 -7.02 -9.34 -10.56
N THR A 147 -5.70 -9.48 -10.61
CA THR A 147 -5.14 -10.81 -10.89
C THR A 147 -5.49 -11.74 -9.73
N PRO A 148 -5.54 -13.06 -9.94
CA PRO A 148 -5.81 -14.01 -8.85
C PRO A 148 -4.93 -13.79 -7.61
N HIS A 149 -3.66 -13.43 -7.81
CA HIS A 149 -2.75 -13.03 -6.73
C HIS A 149 -3.27 -11.85 -5.88
N ASP A 150 -3.66 -10.73 -6.50
CA ASP A 150 -4.14 -9.54 -5.77
C ASP A 150 -5.45 -9.82 -5.04
N LEU A 151 -6.31 -10.64 -5.63
CA LEU A 151 -7.53 -11.07 -4.99
C LEU A 151 -7.21 -11.86 -3.71
N LEU A 152 -6.30 -12.83 -3.77
CA LEU A 152 -5.88 -13.59 -2.59
C LEU A 152 -5.30 -12.69 -1.49
N VAL A 153 -4.38 -11.79 -1.85
CA VAL A 153 -3.77 -10.85 -0.90
C VAL A 153 -4.86 -9.99 -0.23
N ASP A 154 -5.73 -9.37 -1.02
CA ASP A 154 -6.78 -8.49 -0.50
C ASP A 154 -7.78 -9.28 0.37
N GLU A 155 -8.19 -10.48 -0.04
CA GLU A 155 -9.10 -11.32 0.75
C GLU A 155 -8.47 -11.81 2.05
N PHE A 156 -7.19 -12.17 2.05
CA PHE A 156 -6.48 -12.60 3.26
C PHE A 156 -6.35 -11.45 4.26
N ILE A 157 -6.06 -10.23 3.76
CA ILE A 157 -6.04 -9.03 4.59
C ILE A 157 -7.44 -8.74 5.16
N ARG A 158 -8.47 -8.78 4.31
CA ARG A 158 -9.85 -8.45 4.69
C ARG A 158 -10.40 -9.40 5.74
N THR A 159 -10.19 -10.70 5.56
CA THR A 159 -10.69 -11.73 6.47
C THR A 159 -9.80 -11.91 7.70
N ASN A 160 -8.51 -11.55 7.61
CA ASN A 160 -7.50 -11.66 8.66
C ASN A 160 -7.63 -12.96 9.47
N PRO A 161 -7.50 -14.14 8.84
CA PRO A 161 -7.80 -15.42 9.48
C PRO A 161 -6.89 -15.69 10.69
N LEU A 162 -5.68 -15.12 10.69
CA LEU A 162 -4.72 -15.23 11.79
C LEU A 162 -5.01 -14.28 12.96
N ARG A 163 -5.87 -13.27 12.76
CA ARG A 163 -6.25 -12.23 13.74
C ARG A 163 -5.03 -11.50 14.32
N GLY A 164 -4.12 -11.08 13.45
CA GLY A 164 -2.92 -10.32 13.83
C GLY A 164 -2.80 -9.00 13.07
N THR A 165 -1.71 -8.28 13.33
CA THR A 165 -1.36 -7.06 12.61
C THR A 165 -0.66 -7.42 11.30
N ILE A 166 -1.22 -7.00 10.17
CA ILE A 166 -0.75 -7.40 8.83
C ILE A 166 0.12 -6.31 8.21
N HIS A 167 1.27 -6.71 7.67
CA HIS A 167 2.18 -5.88 6.90
C HIS A 167 2.37 -6.49 5.51
N ARG A 168 2.36 -5.66 4.46
CA ARG A 168 2.57 -6.07 3.07
C ARG A 168 4.01 -5.83 2.64
N GLU A 169 4.50 -6.64 1.71
CA GLU A 169 5.76 -6.43 0.98
C GLU A 169 6.99 -6.18 1.89
N VAL A 170 7.08 -6.91 3.01
CA VAL A 170 8.14 -6.70 4.01
C VAL A 170 9.50 -7.05 3.41
N LYS A 171 10.44 -6.10 3.44
CA LYS A 171 11.79 -6.26 2.87
C LYS A 171 12.70 -7.05 3.79
N VAL A 172 13.34 -8.09 3.25
CA VAL A 172 14.32 -8.95 3.95
C VAL A 172 15.55 -9.24 3.08
N GLY A 173 16.68 -9.45 3.73
CA GLY A 173 18.01 -9.64 3.16
C GLY A 173 18.87 -8.38 3.23
N THR A 174 20.10 -8.47 2.70
CA THR A 174 21.13 -7.42 2.85
C THR A 174 21.52 -6.73 1.55
N LYS A 175 20.89 -7.09 0.42
CA LYS A 175 21.24 -6.57 -0.92
C LYS A 175 20.78 -5.13 -1.12
N VAL A 176 21.50 -4.20 -0.51
CA VAL A 176 21.31 -2.76 -0.67
C VAL A 176 22.59 -2.20 -1.28
N PHE A 177 22.49 -1.72 -2.52
CA PHE A 177 23.64 -1.17 -3.23
C PHE A 177 23.66 0.36 -3.08
N LYS A 178 24.79 0.87 -2.62
CA LYS A 178 25.11 2.31 -2.63
C LYS A 178 25.95 2.60 -3.86
N THR A 179 25.54 3.56 -4.67
CA THR A 179 26.30 4.02 -5.84
C THR A 179 27.35 5.06 -5.40
N ASN A 180 28.55 4.98 -5.98
CA ASN A 180 29.69 5.87 -5.65
C ASN A 180 29.64 7.24 -6.36
N MET A 181 28.61 7.53 -7.17
CA MET A 181 28.36 8.89 -7.64
C MET A 181 27.59 9.64 -6.56
N GLY A 182 28.36 10.25 -5.65
CA GLY A 182 27.98 11.21 -4.60
C GLY A 182 26.51 11.20 -4.16
N LYS A 183 26.18 10.55 -3.04
CA LYS A 183 24.91 10.74 -2.30
C LYS A 183 23.58 10.50 -3.06
N PHE A 184 23.55 9.81 -4.20
CA PHE A 184 22.29 9.58 -4.94
C PHE A 184 22.07 8.13 -5.37
N GLY A 185 21.07 7.47 -4.73
CA GLY A 185 20.46 6.22 -5.20
C GLY A 185 20.74 5.00 -4.32
N LEU A 186 19.89 4.77 -3.31
CA LEU A 186 19.84 3.48 -2.61
C LEU A 186 19.02 2.50 -3.46
N PHE A 187 19.68 1.51 -4.06
CA PHE A 187 19.00 0.42 -4.77
C PHE A 187 18.73 -0.71 -3.79
N ASP A 188 17.48 -0.76 -3.31
CA ASP A 188 17.02 -1.81 -2.41
C ASP A 188 16.57 -3.04 -3.23
N TRP A 189 17.48 -4.01 -3.36
CA TRP A 189 17.28 -5.30 -4.03
C TRP A 189 16.98 -6.42 -3.02
N ARG A 190 16.61 -6.05 -1.78
CA ARG A 190 16.13 -7.01 -0.80
C ARG A 190 14.86 -7.69 -1.30
N LYS A 191 14.70 -8.94 -0.90
CA LYS A 191 13.51 -9.73 -1.22
C LYS A 191 12.30 -9.13 -0.50
N SER A 192 11.12 -9.29 -1.07
CA SER A 192 9.87 -8.82 -0.50
C SER A 192 9.04 -10.04 -0.12
N ILE A 193 8.65 -10.13 1.14
CA ILE A 193 7.66 -11.09 1.61
C ILE A 193 6.28 -10.50 1.32
N ASP A 194 5.38 -11.26 0.70
CA ASP A 194 4.05 -10.76 0.35
C ASP A 194 3.29 -10.23 1.55
N LEU A 195 3.18 -11.04 2.61
CA LEU A 195 2.56 -10.65 3.88
C LEU A 195 3.39 -11.14 5.08
N VAL A 196 3.44 -10.29 6.11
CA VAL A 196 3.86 -10.70 7.46
C VAL A 196 2.71 -10.39 8.42
N VAL A 197 2.27 -11.38 9.18
CA VAL A 197 1.25 -11.18 10.22
C VAL A 197 1.88 -11.36 11.59
N TYR A 198 1.89 -10.28 12.37
CA TYR A 198 2.37 -10.28 13.74
C TYR A 198 1.23 -10.59 14.70
N LYS A 199 1.43 -11.58 15.55
CA LYS A 199 0.53 -11.94 16.65
C LYS A 199 1.37 -12.32 17.85
N ASP A 200 1.28 -11.51 18.90
CA ASP A 200 2.11 -11.63 20.10
C ASP A 200 3.61 -11.65 19.73
N LYS A 201 4.36 -12.67 20.18
CA LYS A 201 5.77 -12.89 19.83
C LYS A 201 5.97 -13.75 18.57
N THR A 202 4.95 -13.91 17.74
CA THR A 202 5.00 -14.75 16.53
C THR A 202 4.80 -13.90 15.27
N ALA A 203 5.71 -14.05 14.31
CA ALA A 203 5.59 -13.50 12.96
C ALA A 203 5.27 -14.64 11.97
N TRP A 204 4.12 -14.55 11.32
CA TRP A 204 3.76 -15.45 10.22
C TRP A 204 4.33 -14.88 8.92
N ILE A 205 5.22 -15.63 8.30
CA ILE A 205 5.85 -15.32 7.02
C ILE A 205 5.02 -15.98 5.93
N ILE A 206 4.41 -15.16 5.07
CA ILE A 206 3.37 -15.62 4.16
C ILE A 206 3.74 -15.28 2.72
N GLU A 207 3.73 -16.32 1.88
CA GLU A 207 3.83 -16.22 0.43
C GLU A 207 2.44 -16.45 -0.19
N VAL A 208 2.06 -15.64 -1.18
CA VAL A 208 0.76 -15.75 -1.84
C VAL A 208 0.96 -16.12 -3.30
N LYS A 209 0.42 -17.28 -3.72
CA LYS A 209 0.45 -17.70 -5.12
C LYS A 209 -0.90 -18.28 -5.52
N PRO A 210 -1.46 -17.96 -6.70
CA PRO A 210 -2.73 -18.52 -7.15
C PRO A 210 -2.79 -20.05 -7.08
N ARG A 211 -1.67 -20.69 -7.43
CA ARG A 211 -1.46 -22.14 -7.33
C ARG A 211 -0.28 -22.43 -6.43
N LEU A 212 -0.45 -23.41 -5.54
CA LEU A 212 0.65 -23.96 -4.74
C LEU A 212 1.68 -24.59 -5.68
N ASN A 213 2.93 -24.12 -5.60
CA ASN A 213 4.01 -24.56 -6.46
C ASN A 213 5.36 -24.56 -5.71
N TRP A 214 6.38 -25.16 -6.32
CA TRP A 214 7.73 -25.25 -5.74
C TRP A 214 8.38 -23.88 -5.49
N GLU A 215 8.01 -22.88 -6.30
CA GLU A 215 8.50 -21.51 -6.10
C GLU A 215 8.01 -20.95 -4.75
N ALA A 216 6.71 -21.07 -4.47
CA ALA A 216 6.10 -20.63 -3.22
C ALA A 216 6.72 -21.34 -2.00
N PHE A 217 6.91 -22.65 -2.14
CA PHE A 217 7.57 -23.49 -1.13
C PHE A 217 8.99 -22.99 -0.83
N GLY A 218 9.82 -22.80 -1.86
CA GLY A 218 11.19 -22.31 -1.69
C GLY A 218 11.24 -20.88 -1.16
N GLN A 219 10.35 -20.01 -1.64
CA GLN A 219 10.27 -18.60 -1.25
C GLN A 219 9.96 -18.46 0.25
N VAL A 220 8.91 -19.11 0.75
CA VAL A 220 8.53 -18.96 2.16
C VAL A 220 9.62 -19.45 3.12
N ILE A 221 10.37 -20.50 2.76
CA ILE A 221 11.50 -21.00 3.56
C ILE A 221 12.65 -19.99 3.56
N ALA A 222 13.05 -19.52 2.38
CA ALA A 222 14.14 -18.54 2.26
C ALA A 222 13.80 -17.22 2.96
N TYR A 223 12.56 -16.75 2.82
CA TYR A 223 12.06 -15.54 3.44
C TYR A 223 12.02 -15.63 4.96
N GLU A 224 11.58 -16.77 5.50
CA GLU A 224 11.60 -16.98 6.95
C GLU A 224 13.02 -16.96 7.52
N HIS A 225 13.96 -17.61 6.85
CA HIS A 225 15.36 -17.59 7.24
C HIS A 225 15.93 -16.16 7.27
N LEU A 226 15.71 -15.38 6.22
CA LEU A 226 16.16 -13.99 6.15
C LEU A 226 15.49 -13.11 7.21
N PHE A 227 14.18 -13.28 7.41
CA PHE A 227 13.42 -12.54 8.42
C PHE A 227 13.94 -12.80 9.83
N LYS A 228 14.14 -14.07 10.21
CA LYS A 228 14.70 -14.45 11.52
C LYS A 228 16.03 -13.80 11.79
N LYS A 229 16.92 -13.80 10.79
CA LYS A 229 18.26 -13.21 10.92
C LYS A 229 18.19 -11.72 11.28
N GLU A 230 17.21 -11.01 10.74
CA GLU A 230 17.00 -9.58 10.99
C GLU A 230 16.14 -9.32 12.24
N ASN A 231 15.33 -10.29 12.67
CA ASN A 231 14.36 -10.16 13.75
C ASN A 231 14.42 -11.33 14.73
N PRO A 232 15.56 -11.55 15.44
CA PRO A 232 15.78 -12.75 16.25
C PRO A 232 14.87 -12.85 17.48
N SER A 233 14.19 -11.76 17.86
CA SER A 233 13.27 -11.73 19.00
C SER A 233 11.89 -12.34 18.71
N PHE A 234 11.56 -12.60 17.44
CA PHE A 234 10.30 -13.20 17.04
C PHE A 234 10.43 -14.71 16.79
N ASN A 235 9.47 -15.47 17.29
CA ASN A 235 9.20 -16.80 16.75
C ASN A 235 8.60 -16.64 15.36
N THR A 236 8.90 -17.54 14.44
CA THR A 236 8.32 -17.49 13.09
C THR A 236 7.51 -18.72 12.78
N ARG A 237 6.50 -18.54 11.93
CA ARG A 237 5.75 -19.61 11.28
C ARG A 237 5.69 -19.35 9.79
N LYS A 238 5.71 -20.42 9.00
CA LYS A 238 5.65 -20.35 7.53
C LYS A 238 4.23 -20.59 7.05
N CYS A 239 3.80 -19.82 6.08
CA CYS A 239 2.46 -19.89 5.53
C CYS A 239 2.49 -19.72 4.01
N ILE A 240 1.67 -20.49 3.30
CA ILE A 240 1.38 -20.25 1.89
C ILE A 240 -0.12 -20.05 1.74
N VAL A 241 -0.52 -19.08 0.91
CA VAL A 241 -1.92 -18.79 0.59
C VAL A 241 -2.14 -19.03 -0.90
N CYS A 242 -3.12 -19.88 -1.25
CA CYS A 242 -3.42 -20.22 -2.65
C CYS A 242 -4.91 -20.46 -2.91
N MET A 243 -5.29 -20.62 -4.19
CA MET A 243 -6.61 -21.11 -4.60
C MET A 243 -6.54 -22.59 -5.02
N GLU A 244 -5.50 -22.92 -5.78
CA GLU A 244 -5.25 -24.27 -6.28
C GLU A 244 -4.15 -24.94 -5.45
N VAL A 245 -4.38 -26.21 -5.13
CA VAL A 245 -3.46 -27.01 -4.34
C VAL A 245 -2.79 -28.09 -5.17
N ASP A 246 -1.60 -28.47 -4.74
CA ASP A 246 -0.86 -29.62 -5.24
C ASP A 246 -0.66 -30.61 -4.06
N PRO A 247 -1.26 -31.82 -4.09
CA PRO A 247 -1.20 -32.75 -2.98
C PRO A 247 0.23 -33.17 -2.58
N GLU A 248 1.14 -33.28 -3.54
CA GLU A 248 2.54 -33.65 -3.29
C GLU A 248 3.24 -32.54 -2.51
N ILE A 249 3.06 -31.30 -2.96
CA ILE A 249 3.63 -30.14 -2.27
C ILE A 249 2.96 -29.93 -0.90
N ILE A 250 1.66 -30.20 -0.74
CA ILE A 250 1.00 -30.17 0.58
C ILE A 250 1.68 -31.13 1.56
N ALA A 251 1.94 -32.36 1.14
CA ALA A 251 2.58 -33.36 2.00
C ALA A 251 3.95 -32.85 2.50
N ILE A 252 4.75 -32.31 1.59
CA ILE A 252 6.06 -31.74 1.91
C ILE A 252 5.92 -30.47 2.77
N CYS A 253 4.94 -29.60 2.50
CA CYS A 253 4.67 -28.44 3.34
C CYS A 253 4.45 -28.83 4.81
N ARG A 254 3.76 -29.95 5.07
CA ARG A 254 3.58 -30.46 6.45
C ARG A 254 4.90 -30.82 7.10
N GLU A 255 5.76 -31.58 6.41
CA GLU A 255 7.09 -31.95 6.91
C GLU A 255 7.96 -30.74 7.27
N PHE A 256 7.83 -29.65 6.50
CA PHE A 256 8.56 -28.40 6.71
C PHE A 256 7.86 -27.42 7.66
N ASN A 257 6.77 -27.82 8.33
CA ASN A 257 5.95 -26.99 9.21
C ASN A 257 5.45 -25.70 8.50
N ILE A 258 4.95 -25.84 7.28
CA ILE A 258 4.33 -24.78 6.47
C ILE A 258 2.82 -24.98 6.51
N THR A 259 2.09 -23.98 7.01
CA THR A 259 0.63 -23.99 6.98
C THR A 259 0.14 -23.51 5.61
N VAL A 260 -0.78 -24.24 4.97
CA VAL A 260 -1.36 -23.81 3.69
C VAL A 260 -2.81 -23.37 3.90
N TYR A 261 -3.09 -22.12 3.55
CA TYR A 261 -4.45 -21.58 3.50
C TYR A 261 -4.96 -21.59 2.05
N VAL A 262 -6.12 -22.19 1.85
CA VAL A 262 -6.77 -22.31 0.54
C VAL A 262 -8.00 -21.42 0.51
N TRP A 263 -8.06 -20.50 -0.44
CA TRP A 263 -9.23 -19.69 -0.72
C TRP A 263 -10.21 -20.48 -1.60
N LYS A 264 -11.39 -20.76 -1.06
CA LYS A 264 -12.46 -21.44 -1.80
C LYS A 264 -13.81 -21.00 -1.24
N ASP A 265 -14.84 -20.88 -2.08
CA ASP A 265 -16.22 -20.57 -1.67
C ASP A 265 -16.32 -19.32 -0.76
N GLY A 266 -15.51 -18.29 -1.03
CA GLY A 266 -15.53 -17.03 -0.29
C GLY A 266 -14.89 -17.06 1.10
N LYS A 267 -14.14 -18.12 1.46
CA LYS A 267 -13.45 -18.23 2.75
C LYS A 267 -12.11 -18.97 2.64
N PHE A 268 -11.26 -18.77 3.64
CA PHE A 268 -10.00 -19.49 3.77
C PHE A 268 -10.17 -20.75 4.61
N TYR A 269 -9.62 -21.86 4.11
CA TYR A 269 -9.52 -23.14 4.81
C TYR A 269 -8.07 -23.49 5.04
N VAL A 270 -7.76 -24.13 6.16
CA VAL A 270 -6.43 -24.67 6.41
C VAL A 270 -6.41 -26.11 5.92
N THR A 271 -5.44 -26.47 5.08
CA THR A 271 -5.19 -27.89 4.80
C THR A 271 -4.67 -28.52 6.09
N GLN A 272 -5.43 -29.45 6.67
CA GLN A 272 -5.16 -29.99 8.02
C GLN A 272 -3.68 -30.35 8.21
N GLN A 273 -3.14 -29.94 9.38
CA GLN A 273 -1.81 -30.31 9.90
C GLN A 273 -1.78 -31.79 10.26
#